data_AF-A0A2N2L9E4-F1
#
_entry.id   AF-A0A2N2L9E4-F1
#
_cell.length_a   1.000
_cell.length_b   1.000
_cell.length_c   1.000
_cell.angle_alpha   90.00
_cell.angle_beta   90.00
_cell.angle_gamma   90.00
#
_symmetry.space_group_name_H-M   'P 1'
#
loop_
_entity.id
_entity.type
_entity.pdbx_description
1 polymer ?
#
loop_
_entity_poly.entity_id
_entity_poly.type
_entity_poly.pdbx_seq_one_letter_code
_entity_poly.pdbx_strand_id
1 'polypeptide(L)'
;MIFSRYKKQFATEVRDNLLKSIVSLYLYMARNARLHGKEINFIDRLLRSMFGNDISLYQIEQACQRVQSVREAANYLNQHLSVSERSLIVLTLVSLAYHERSKVHVLGNVEIIELTDLLRLDPNSLDVLYDLFEGQSETLEWPMLLQDKGNGLLRSSMQWGGQHADFRFEQKDASPELDFLMIEDLLLVHTHHPNTHSITDGKQTRDLVPGVFHRLKDGMSLRINTVNPVLDVTCEDIWHIYRQQNSKHSIESLLNLNIRKSSKYIELENYYIDIQGSGVIISASQSSRSIAHFAHNSTGWTI
;
A
#
# COMPACT_ATOMS: atom_id res chain seq x y z
N MET A 1 4.70 -33.37 -10.40
CA MET A 1 3.43 -33.15 -9.64
C MET A 1 3.65 -33.09 -8.12
N ILE A 2 4.55 -33.88 -7.52
CA ILE A 2 4.84 -33.86 -6.07
C ILE A 2 5.52 -32.53 -5.64
N PHE A 3 6.49 -32.03 -6.40
CA PHE A 3 7.18 -30.76 -6.11
C PHE A 3 6.28 -29.51 -6.10
N SER A 4 5.17 -29.49 -6.85
CA SER A 4 4.26 -28.33 -6.82
C SER A 4 3.34 -28.32 -5.60
N ARG A 5 3.01 -29.50 -5.04
CA ARG A 5 2.23 -29.61 -3.79
C ARG A 5 3.02 -29.13 -2.58
N TYR A 6 4.30 -29.52 -2.46
CA TYR A 6 5.17 -29.05 -1.38
C TYR A 6 5.40 -27.53 -1.42
N LYS A 7 5.63 -26.95 -2.60
CA LYS A 7 5.76 -25.49 -2.76
C LYS A 7 4.48 -24.75 -2.39
N LYS A 8 3.31 -25.28 -2.78
CA LYS A 8 2.02 -24.68 -2.42
C LYS A 8 1.78 -24.74 -0.91
N GLN A 9 2.07 -25.87 -0.27
CA GLN A 9 1.91 -26.05 1.17
C GLN A 9 2.83 -25.13 1.98
N PHE A 10 4.09 -24.96 1.57
CA PHE A 10 5.03 -24.02 2.19
C PHE A 10 4.57 -22.56 2.04
N ALA A 11 4.10 -22.17 0.86
CA ALA A 11 3.55 -20.82 0.64
C ALA A 11 2.31 -20.56 1.52
N THR A 12 1.42 -21.54 1.64
CA THR A 12 0.26 -21.43 2.55
C THR A 12 0.69 -21.30 4.01
N GLU A 13 1.69 -22.07 4.47
CA GLU A 13 2.18 -22.00 5.84
C GLU A 13 2.84 -20.65 6.17
N VAL A 14 3.67 -20.12 5.28
CA VAL A 14 4.28 -18.79 5.42
C VAL A 14 3.21 -17.70 5.46
N ARG A 15 2.24 -17.76 4.54
CA ARG A 15 1.12 -16.80 4.52
C ARG A 15 0.32 -16.83 5.82
N ASP A 16 -0.06 -18.02 6.27
CA ASP A 16 -0.90 -18.18 7.45
C ASP A 16 -0.15 -17.74 8.72
N ASN A 17 1.16 -17.95 8.80
CA ASN A 17 1.97 -17.46 9.91
C ASN A 17 2.20 -15.94 9.83
N LEU A 18 2.42 -15.38 8.63
CA LEU A 18 2.48 -13.93 8.43
C LEU A 18 1.18 -13.25 8.89
N LEU A 19 0.03 -13.78 8.46
CA LEU A 19 -1.28 -13.31 8.85
C LEU A 19 -1.46 -13.37 10.37
N LYS A 20 -1.16 -14.50 11.00
CA LYS A 20 -1.24 -14.65 12.46
C LYS A 20 -0.36 -13.64 13.18
N SER A 21 0.87 -13.45 12.73
CA SER A 21 1.79 -12.50 13.37
C SER A 21 1.28 -11.07 13.27
N ILE A 22 0.84 -10.62 12.09
CA ILE A 22 0.28 -9.28 11.89
C ILE A 22 -1.01 -9.07 12.69
N VAL A 23 -1.93 -10.04 12.64
CA VAL A 23 -3.17 -10.02 13.45
C VAL A 23 -2.84 -9.95 14.94
N SER A 24 -1.82 -10.66 15.40
CA SER A 24 -1.41 -10.65 16.81
C SER A 24 -0.92 -9.28 17.26
N LEU A 25 -0.15 -8.56 16.43
CA LEU A 25 0.26 -7.19 16.74
C LEU A 25 -0.95 -6.23 16.79
N TYR A 26 -1.88 -6.32 15.82
CA TYR A 26 -3.06 -5.46 15.81
C TYR A 26 -4.02 -5.73 16.97
N LEU A 27 -4.24 -7.00 17.33
CA LEU A 27 -5.05 -7.36 18.49
C LEU A 27 -4.40 -6.93 19.80
N TYR A 28 -3.07 -6.99 19.89
CA TYR A 28 -2.35 -6.47 21.05
C TYR A 28 -2.58 -4.96 21.21
N MET A 29 -2.41 -4.19 20.12
CA MET A 29 -2.72 -2.75 20.13
C MET A 29 -4.18 -2.52 20.52
N ALA A 30 -5.11 -3.21 19.86
CA ALA A 30 -6.54 -3.04 20.10
C ALA A 30 -6.95 -3.31 21.55
N ARG A 31 -6.34 -4.33 22.19
CA ARG A 31 -6.59 -4.66 23.60
C ARG A 31 -6.06 -3.58 24.54
N ASN A 32 -4.85 -3.09 24.30
CA ASN A 32 -4.20 -2.12 25.20
C ASN A 32 -4.79 -0.72 25.06
N ALA A 33 -5.09 -0.28 23.84
CA ALA A 33 -5.76 0.99 23.58
C ALA A 33 -7.27 0.97 23.89
N ARG A 34 -7.82 -0.19 24.30
CA ARG A 34 -9.25 -0.43 24.61
C ARG A 34 -10.18 -0.10 23.45
N LEU A 35 -9.81 -0.52 22.26
CA LEU A 35 -10.61 -0.32 21.06
C LEU A 35 -11.92 -1.14 21.14
N HIS A 36 -13.04 -0.60 20.64
CA HIS A 36 -14.39 -1.16 20.72
C HIS A 36 -15.15 -1.17 19.37
N GLY A 37 -15.43 -2.36 18.84
CA GLY A 37 -16.45 -2.59 17.79
C GLY A 37 -16.08 -2.01 16.43
N LYS A 38 -16.14 -0.67 16.27
CA LYS A 38 -15.79 0.01 15.02
C LYS A 38 -14.33 -0.18 14.64
N GLU A 39 -13.41 -0.18 15.59
CA GLU A 39 -12.00 -0.42 15.27
C GLU A 39 -11.73 -1.87 14.89
N ILE A 40 -12.56 -2.84 15.29
CA ILE A 40 -12.41 -4.23 14.82
C ILE A 40 -12.76 -4.32 13.33
N ASN A 41 -13.83 -3.65 12.90
CA ASN A 41 -14.15 -3.55 11.48
C ASN A 41 -13.07 -2.78 10.71
N PHE A 42 -12.42 -1.80 11.34
CA PHE A 42 -11.28 -1.10 10.75
C PHE A 42 -10.05 -2.02 10.62
N ILE A 43 -9.74 -2.84 11.62
CA ILE A 43 -8.67 -3.86 11.52
C ILE A 43 -8.97 -4.87 10.40
N ASP A 44 -10.22 -5.28 10.20
CA ASP A 44 -10.60 -6.16 9.09
C ASP A 44 -10.31 -5.51 7.72
N ARG A 45 -10.69 -4.23 7.54
CA ARG A 45 -10.39 -3.48 6.32
C ARG A 45 -8.89 -3.33 6.10
N LEU A 46 -8.14 -3.05 7.17
CA LEU A 46 -6.69 -2.92 7.11
C LEU A 46 -6.02 -4.21 6.67
N LEU A 47 -6.41 -5.34 7.27
CA LEU A 47 -5.88 -6.65 6.92
C LEU A 47 -6.20 -6.99 5.46
N ARG A 48 -7.42 -6.74 4.99
CA ARG A 48 -7.78 -6.93 3.58
C ARG A 48 -7.01 -6.01 2.65
N SER A 49 -6.72 -4.78 3.05
CA SER A 49 -5.90 -3.87 2.25
C SER A 49 -4.45 -4.38 2.16
N MET A 50 -3.84 -4.74 3.29
CA MET A 50 -2.46 -5.24 3.34
C MET A 50 -2.24 -6.57 2.65
N PHE A 51 -3.25 -7.43 2.61
CA PHE A 51 -3.13 -8.78 2.07
C PHE A 51 -3.88 -8.98 0.75
N GLY A 52 -4.56 -7.95 0.26
CA GLY A 52 -5.49 -8.04 -0.86
C GLY A 52 -6.79 -8.76 -0.51
N ASN A 53 -7.67 -8.93 -1.50
CA ASN A 53 -8.95 -9.63 -1.34
C ASN A 53 -8.81 -11.16 -1.15
N ASP A 54 -7.59 -11.68 -0.97
CA ASP A 54 -7.31 -13.11 -0.84
C ASP A 54 -7.65 -13.72 0.50
N ILE A 55 -7.71 -12.89 1.55
CA ILE A 55 -7.95 -13.38 2.89
C ILE A 55 -9.44 -13.36 3.17
N SER A 56 -10.01 -14.55 3.29
CA SER A 56 -11.40 -14.70 3.71
C SER A 56 -11.60 -14.29 5.17
N LEU A 57 -12.79 -13.81 5.51
CA LEU A 57 -13.20 -13.53 6.90
C LEU A 57 -12.86 -14.71 7.83
N TYR A 58 -13.12 -15.93 7.36
CA TYR A 58 -12.83 -17.14 8.12
C TYR A 58 -11.35 -17.29 8.48
N GLN A 59 -10.42 -16.92 7.60
CA GLN A 59 -8.98 -16.97 7.88
C GLN A 59 -8.55 -15.91 8.90
N ILE A 60 -9.16 -14.73 8.85
CA ILE A 60 -8.95 -13.68 9.86
C ILE A 60 -9.46 -14.17 11.22
N GLU A 61 -10.67 -14.74 11.27
CA GLU A 61 -11.22 -15.33 12.49
C GLU A 61 -10.32 -16.44 13.06
N GLN A 62 -9.79 -17.33 12.22
CA GLN A 62 -8.84 -18.36 12.64
C GLN A 62 -7.54 -17.77 13.19
N ALA A 63 -7.03 -16.69 12.59
CA ALA A 63 -5.85 -15.98 13.08
C ALA A 63 -6.12 -15.33 14.45
N CYS A 64 -7.31 -14.75 14.64
CA CYS A 64 -7.75 -14.19 15.92
C CYS A 64 -7.88 -15.24 17.03
N GLN A 65 -8.13 -16.51 16.69
CA GLN A 65 -8.19 -17.61 17.67
C GLN A 65 -6.80 -18.15 18.03
N ARG A 66 -5.78 -17.94 17.18
CA ARG A 66 -4.43 -18.49 17.31
C ARG A 66 -3.39 -17.38 17.47
N VAL A 67 -3.68 -16.44 18.38
CA VAL A 67 -2.82 -15.28 18.67
C VAL A 67 -1.49 -15.74 19.25
N GLN A 68 -0.40 -15.24 18.69
CA GLN A 68 0.96 -15.45 19.18
C GLN A 68 1.30 -14.40 20.24
N SER A 69 2.33 -14.65 21.05
CA SER A 69 2.89 -13.55 21.84
C SER A 69 3.46 -12.47 20.93
N VAL A 70 3.42 -11.20 21.36
CA VAL A 70 3.93 -10.06 20.57
C VAL A 70 5.39 -10.28 20.16
N ARG A 71 6.21 -10.85 21.05
CA ARG A 71 7.62 -11.15 20.77
C ARG A 71 7.79 -12.24 19.71
N GLU A 72 6.98 -13.30 19.76
CA GLU A 72 7.01 -14.34 18.72
C GLU A 72 6.56 -13.78 17.36
N ALA A 73 5.49 -12.99 17.34
CA ALA A 73 5.00 -12.34 16.14
C ALA A 73 6.07 -11.39 15.55
N ALA A 74 6.65 -10.51 16.36
CA ALA A 74 7.70 -9.58 15.93
C ALA A 74 8.94 -10.32 15.43
N ASN A 75 9.36 -11.40 16.11
CA ASN A 75 10.49 -12.23 15.66
C ASN A 75 10.23 -12.86 14.30
N TYR A 76 9.02 -13.38 14.07
CA TYR A 76 8.64 -13.95 12.77
C TYR A 76 8.67 -12.89 11.67
N LEU A 77 8.07 -11.72 11.92
CA LEU A 77 8.04 -10.61 10.96
C LEU A 77 9.44 -10.10 10.64
N ASN A 78 10.31 -9.96 11.63
CA ASN A 78 11.72 -9.56 11.44
C ASN A 78 12.53 -10.52 10.58
N GLN A 79 12.15 -11.80 10.51
CA GLN A 79 12.83 -12.81 9.69
C GLN A 79 12.32 -12.84 8.25
N HIS A 80 11.08 -12.43 8.02
CA HIS A 80 10.37 -12.64 6.76
C HIS A 80 10.02 -11.36 6.01
N LEU A 81 10.04 -10.21 6.66
CA LEU A 81 9.71 -8.91 6.07
C LEU A 81 10.93 -8.00 5.98
N SER A 82 10.96 -7.22 4.90
CA SER A 82 11.92 -6.13 4.71
C SER A 82 11.75 -5.01 5.75
N VAL A 83 12.70 -4.06 5.76
CA VAL A 83 12.58 -2.84 6.58
C VAL A 83 11.36 -2.02 6.14
N SER A 84 11.17 -1.88 4.82
CA SER A 84 10.03 -1.12 4.27
C SER A 84 8.70 -1.75 4.68
N GLU A 85 8.55 -3.07 4.56
CA GLU A 85 7.30 -3.77 4.96
C GLU A 85 7.02 -3.67 6.46
N ARG A 86 8.04 -3.74 7.31
CA ARG A 86 7.86 -3.52 8.75
C ARG A 86 7.47 -2.07 9.05
N SER A 87 8.02 -1.11 8.31
CA SER A 87 7.65 0.30 8.42
C SER A 87 6.18 0.53 8.02
N LEU A 88 5.69 -0.20 7.02
CA LEU A 88 4.27 -0.19 6.63
C LEU A 88 3.35 -0.72 7.73
N ILE A 89 3.77 -1.75 8.47
CA ILE A 89 3.05 -2.24 9.65
C ILE A 89 2.98 -1.15 10.72
N VAL A 90 4.09 -0.47 11.01
CA VAL A 90 4.12 0.63 11.99
C VAL A 90 3.21 1.78 11.55
N LEU A 91 3.29 2.20 10.30
CA LEU A 91 2.42 3.24 9.75
C LEU A 91 0.93 2.86 9.86
N THR A 92 0.63 1.58 9.66
CA THR A 92 -0.73 1.05 9.84
C THR A 92 -1.17 1.04 11.30
N LEU A 93 -0.27 0.69 12.24
CA LEU A 93 -0.54 0.77 13.68
C LEU A 93 -0.83 2.21 14.12
N VAL A 94 -0.09 3.19 13.60
CA VAL A 94 -0.38 4.60 13.84
C VAL A 94 -1.74 4.98 13.24
N SER A 95 -2.03 4.60 12.00
CA SER A 95 -3.35 4.82 11.38
C SER A 95 -4.50 4.29 12.26
N LEU A 96 -4.32 3.11 12.86
CA LEU A 96 -5.27 2.52 13.81
C LEU A 96 -5.43 3.34 15.09
N ALA A 97 -4.33 3.84 15.67
CA ALA A 97 -4.40 4.68 16.86
C ALA A 97 -5.09 6.04 16.61
N TYR A 98 -5.08 6.52 15.36
CA TYR A 98 -5.70 7.78 14.94
C TYR A 98 -7.05 7.58 14.20
N HIS A 99 -7.63 6.37 14.22
CA HIS A 99 -8.86 6.05 13.49
C HIS A 99 -10.05 6.98 13.89
N GLU A 100 -10.17 7.33 15.17
CA GLU A 100 -11.04 8.42 15.63
C GLU A 100 -10.19 9.64 15.97
N ARG A 101 -9.96 10.56 15.01
CA ARG A 101 -9.13 11.78 15.18
C ARG A 101 -9.48 12.63 16.42
N SER A 102 -10.69 12.50 16.96
CA SER A 102 -11.14 13.17 18.19
C SER A 102 -10.68 12.51 19.50
N LYS A 103 -10.06 11.33 19.45
CA LYS A 103 -9.60 10.55 20.61
C LYS A 103 -8.23 9.98 20.31
N VAL A 104 -7.18 10.79 20.50
CA VAL A 104 -5.83 10.24 20.51
C VAL A 104 -5.69 9.33 21.72
N HIS A 105 -5.53 8.03 21.48
CA HIS A 105 -5.28 7.06 22.55
C HIS A 105 -3.82 7.21 22.98
N VAL A 106 -3.57 7.96 24.06
CA VAL A 106 -2.21 8.13 24.63
C VAL A 106 -1.59 6.77 25.00
N LEU A 107 -2.42 5.81 25.42
CA LEU A 107 -2.08 4.38 25.62
C LEU A 107 -2.07 3.56 24.31
N GLY A 108 -2.04 4.20 23.17
CA GLY A 108 -1.71 3.58 21.89
C GLY A 108 -0.31 3.98 21.45
N ASN A 109 0.11 5.21 21.76
CA ASN A 109 1.41 5.75 21.34
C ASN A 109 2.58 5.05 22.05
N VAL A 110 2.46 4.75 23.35
CA VAL A 110 3.52 4.03 24.10
C VAL A 110 3.71 2.61 23.55
N GLU A 111 2.61 1.94 23.23
CA GLU A 111 2.57 0.59 22.69
C GLU A 111 3.12 0.57 21.26
N ILE A 112 2.86 1.60 20.46
CA ILE A 112 3.46 1.74 19.13
C ILE A 112 4.98 1.91 19.22
N ILE A 113 5.49 2.65 20.20
CA ILE A 113 6.94 2.76 20.45
C ILE A 113 7.54 1.38 20.75
N GLU A 114 6.92 0.61 21.66
CA GLU A 114 7.37 -0.75 21.99
C GLU A 114 7.33 -1.68 20.76
N LEU A 115 6.24 -1.64 19.99
CA LEU A 115 6.10 -2.44 18.77
C LEU A 115 7.13 -2.05 17.69
N THR A 116 7.44 -0.77 17.58
CA THR A 116 8.45 -0.25 16.63
C THR A 116 9.85 -0.76 16.98
N ASP A 117 10.20 -0.73 18.27
CA ASP A 117 11.47 -1.31 18.77
C ASP A 117 11.52 -2.83 18.57
N LEU A 118 10.44 -3.56 18.87
CA LEU A 118 10.35 -5.00 18.65
C LEU A 118 10.46 -5.37 17.16
N LEU A 119 9.99 -4.52 16.25
CA LEU A 119 10.15 -4.65 14.81
C LEU A 119 11.54 -4.16 14.31
N ARG A 120 12.45 -3.81 15.22
CA ARG A 120 13.82 -3.34 14.93
C ARG A 120 13.83 -2.13 13.99
N LEU A 121 12.92 -1.20 14.21
CA LEU A 121 12.84 0.08 13.52
C LEU A 121 13.20 1.20 14.51
N ASP A 122 13.63 2.35 13.99
CA ASP A 122 14.00 3.49 14.82
C ASP A 122 12.74 4.18 15.39
N PRO A 123 12.49 4.16 16.71
CA PRO A 123 11.31 4.80 17.29
C PRO A 123 11.29 6.31 17.10
N ASN A 124 12.44 6.96 16.88
CA ASN A 124 12.49 8.41 16.63
C ASN A 124 11.82 8.79 15.30
N SER A 125 11.64 7.83 14.39
CA SER A 125 10.89 8.05 13.14
C SER A 125 9.36 8.12 13.34
N LEU A 126 8.85 7.89 14.55
CA LEU A 126 7.42 7.98 14.83
C LEU A 126 6.91 9.42 14.91
N ASP A 127 7.76 10.38 15.27
CA ASP A 127 7.34 11.78 15.41
C ASP A 127 6.79 12.34 14.08
N VAL A 128 7.49 12.08 12.97
CA VAL A 128 7.04 12.49 11.62
C VAL A 128 5.75 11.82 11.19
N LEU A 129 5.42 10.64 11.74
CA LEU A 129 4.12 10.02 11.54
C LEU A 129 3.03 10.71 12.34
N TYR A 130 3.27 10.97 13.61
CA TYR A 130 2.28 11.63 14.45
C TYR A 130 1.93 13.00 13.88
N ASP A 131 2.93 13.77 13.44
CA ASP A 131 2.71 15.05 12.76
C ASP A 131 1.81 14.92 11.51
N LEU A 132 2.01 13.87 10.70
CA LEU A 132 1.19 13.60 9.51
C LEU A 132 -0.27 13.27 9.87
N PHE A 133 -0.48 12.42 10.89
CA PHE A 133 -1.83 11.98 11.29
C PHE A 133 -2.60 13.04 12.08
N GLU A 134 -1.90 13.85 12.88
CA GLU A 134 -2.45 15.03 13.57
C GLU A 134 -2.74 16.19 12.60
N GLY A 135 -2.21 16.13 11.38
CA GLY A 135 -2.39 17.16 10.35
C GLY A 135 -1.49 18.38 10.55
N GLN A 136 -0.42 18.24 11.35
CA GLN A 136 0.64 19.23 11.48
C GLN A 136 1.56 19.24 10.25
N SER A 137 1.64 18.11 9.55
CA SER A 137 2.38 17.95 8.29
C SER A 137 1.51 17.36 7.18
N GLU A 138 1.76 17.79 5.95
CA GLU A 138 1.19 17.21 4.71
C GLU A 138 2.20 16.36 3.94
N THR A 139 3.42 16.24 4.46
CA THR A 139 4.53 15.53 3.85
C THR A 139 5.17 14.58 4.85
N LEU A 140 5.69 13.47 4.36
CA LEU A 140 6.35 12.45 5.16
C LEU A 140 7.73 12.17 4.60
N GLU A 141 8.75 12.55 5.37
CA GLU A 141 10.15 12.21 5.12
C GLU A 141 10.48 10.89 5.79
N TRP A 142 10.18 9.77 5.12
CA TRP A 142 10.48 8.45 5.68
C TRP A 142 11.28 7.59 4.70
N PRO A 143 12.62 7.69 4.73
CA PRO A 143 13.49 7.02 3.76
C PRO A 143 13.38 5.49 3.81
N MET A 144 13.00 4.91 4.95
CA MET A 144 12.82 3.46 5.12
C MET A 144 11.72 2.87 4.22
N LEU A 145 10.69 3.65 3.87
CA LEU A 145 9.62 3.21 2.98
C LEU A 145 10.10 3.02 1.53
N LEU A 146 11.21 3.68 1.15
CA LEU A 146 11.72 3.72 -0.22
C LEU A 146 12.79 2.65 -0.52
N GLN A 147 13.29 1.92 0.48
CA GLN A 147 14.53 1.12 0.35
C GLN A 147 14.37 -0.25 -0.32
N ASP A 148 13.16 -0.81 -0.42
CA ASP A 148 12.95 -2.17 -0.93
C ASP A 148 11.78 -2.25 -1.94
N LYS A 149 12.01 -1.76 -3.18
CA LYS A 149 11.02 -1.74 -4.29
C LYS A 149 10.78 -3.11 -4.97
N GLY A 150 10.83 -4.22 -4.24
CA GLY A 150 10.73 -5.56 -4.83
C GLY A 150 9.65 -6.41 -4.18
N ASN A 151 8.78 -7.05 -4.98
CA ASN A 151 7.79 -8.10 -4.64
C ASN A 151 7.55 -8.34 -3.13
N GLY A 152 7.07 -7.30 -2.43
CA GLY A 152 6.70 -7.40 -1.03
C GLY A 152 5.57 -8.40 -0.85
N LEU A 153 5.51 -9.01 0.33
CA LEU A 153 4.41 -9.86 0.77
C LEU A 153 3.19 -9.04 1.17
N LEU A 154 3.38 -7.76 1.51
CA LEU A 154 2.32 -6.81 1.84
C LEU A 154 1.94 -5.94 0.64
N ARG A 155 0.65 -5.63 0.51
CA ARG A 155 0.02 -4.95 -0.63
C ARG A 155 -0.54 -3.59 -0.25
N SER A 156 0.27 -2.69 0.28
CA SER A 156 -0.15 -1.31 0.65
C SER A 156 0.50 -0.23 -0.21
N SER A 157 1.02 -0.61 -1.37
CA SER A 157 1.63 0.29 -2.33
C SER A 157 1.30 -0.08 -3.78
N MET A 158 1.45 0.90 -4.67
CA MET A 158 1.30 0.73 -6.12
C MET A 158 2.33 1.62 -6.83
N GLN A 159 2.98 1.11 -7.87
CA GLN A 159 4.00 1.83 -8.63
C GLN A 159 3.53 2.13 -10.04
N TRP A 160 3.64 3.38 -10.47
CA TRP A 160 3.42 3.80 -11.86
C TRP A 160 4.75 4.24 -12.46
N GLY A 161 5.08 3.79 -13.67
CA GLY A 161 6.35 4.14 -14.29
C GLY A 161 6.77 3.26 -15.46
N GLY A 162 8.08 3.01 -15.55
CA GLY A 162 8.70 2.26 -16.65
C GLY A 162 8.56 0.73 -16.55
N GLN A 163 9.53 0.00 -17.11
CA GLN A 163 9.47 -1.46 -17.32
C GLN A 163 9.29 -2.34 -16.07
N HIS A 164 9.39 -1.78 -14.86
CA HIS A 164 9.26 -2.55 -13.61
C HIS A 164 8.12 -2.09 -12.71
N ALA A 165 7.30 -1.14 -13.17
CA ALA A 165 6.14 -0.64 -12.42
C ALA A 165 4.92 -1.59 -12.52
N ASP A 166 4.04 -1.53 -11.53
CA ASP A 166 2.73 -2.21 -11.54
C ASP A 166 1.87 -1.73 -12.72
N PHE A 167 1.96 -0.43 -13.00
CA PHE A 167 1.32 0.20 -14.14
C PHE A 167 2.36 0.91 -15.01
N ARG A 168 2.37 0.56 -16.29
CA ARG A 168 3.34 1.06 -17.26
C ARG A 168 2.71 2.10 -18.16
N PHE A 169 3.37 3.24 -18.32
CA PHE A 169 2.97 4.19 -19.36
C PHE A 169 3.40 3.65 -20.73
N GLU A 170 2.53 3.75 -21.74
CA GLU A 170 2.86 3.29 -23.10
C GLU A 170 3.93 4.17 -23.79
N GLN A 171 4.15 5.40 -23.30
CA GLN A 171 5.11 6.34 -23.88
C GLN A 171 6.56 5.94 -23.55
N LYS A 172 7.41 5.85 -24.59
CA LYS A 172 8.79 5.32 -24.55
C LYS A 172 9.83 6.23 -23.87
N ASP A 173 9.58 7.53 -23.77
CA ASP A 173 10.55 8.50 -23.26
C ASP A 173 9.96 9.27 -22.06
N ALA A 174 10.70 9.28 -20.95
CA ALA A 174 10.38 9.96 -19.68
C ALA A 174 9.02 9.58 -19.06
N SER A 175 8.74 8.28 -18.92
CA SER A 175 7.58 7.80 -18.16
C SER A 175 7.69 8.29 -16.71
N PRO A 176 6.65 8.92 -16.15
CA PRO A 176 6.71 9.42 -14.79
C PRO A 176 6.83 8.26 -13.80
N GLU A 177 7.80 8.34 -12.90
CA GLU A 177 8.00 7.35 -11.85
C GLU A 177 7.35 7.85 -10.55
N LEU A 178 6.24 7.20 -10.18
CA LEU A 178 5.43 7.53 -9.02
C LEU A 178 5.22 6.29 -8.16
N ASP A 179 5.43 6.43 -6.85
CA ASP A 179 5.04 5.44 -5.85
C ASP A 179 3.83 5.97 -5.07
N PHE A 180 2.82 5.12 -4.95
CA PHE A 180 1.63 5.39 -4.15
C PHE A 180 1.65 4.49 -2.92
N LEU A 181 1.33 5.07 -1.76
CA LEU A 181 1.09 4.35 -0.54
C LEU A 181 -0.38 4.48 -0.15
N MET A 182 -1.02 3.33 0.06
CA MET A 182 -2.46 3.18 0.18
C MET A 182 -2.77 2.50 1.52
N ILE A 183 -3.16 3.28 2.54
CA ILE A 183 -3.53 2.77 3.86
C ILE A 183 -4.85 3.41 4.29
N GLU A 184 -5.95 2.67 4.15
CA GLU A 184 -7.32 3.11 4.48
C GLU A 184 -7.74 4.41 3.76
N ASP A 185 -7.76 5.53 4.49
CA ASP A 185 -8.10 6.86 3.97
C ASP A 185 -6.85 7.74 3.78
N LEU A 186 -5.66 7.17 3.98
CA LEU A 186 -4.38 7.82 3.74
C LEU A 186 -3.82 7.39 2.39
N LEU A 187 -3.74 8.37 1.47
CA LEU A 187 -3.02 8.25 0.22
C LEU A 187 -1.79 9.15 0.24
N LEU A 188 -0.62 8.54 0.10
CA LEU A 188 0.65 9.24 -0.04
C LEU A 188 1.23 9.01 -1.43
N VAL A 189 1.72 10.08 -2.05
CA VAL A 189 2.32 10.06 -3.39
C VAL A 189 3.78 10.48 -3.28
N HIS A 190 4.68 9.67 -3.81
CA HIS A 190 6.11 9.98 -3.92
C HIS A 190 6.51 10.04 -5.39
N THR A 191 7.37 11.00 -5.74
CA THR A 191 7.95 11.10 -7.09
C THR A 191 9.46 10.89 -7.06
N HIS A 192 9.99 10.20 -8.07
CA HIS A 192 11.43 10.06 -8.27
C HIS A 192 12.05 11.19 -9.08
N HIS A 193 11.23 12.05 -9.69
CA HIS A 193 11.70 13.11 -10.58
C HIS A 193 11.25 14.50 -10.10
N PRO A 194 12.16 15.48 -10.04
CA PRO A 194 11.80 16.82 -9.58
C PRO A 194 10.91 17.54 -10.59
N ASN A 195 9.96 18.33 -10.08
CA ASN A 195 9.17 19.32 -10.82
C ASN A 195 8.34 18.76 -12.00
N THR A 196 8.03 17.46 -12.00
CA THR A 196 7.23 16.84 -13.06
C THR A 196 5.76 16.68 -12.68
N HIS A 197 5.41 16.73 -11.40
CA HIS A 197 4.05 16.44 -10.92
C HIS A 197 3.63 17.44 -9.85
N SER A 198 2.32 17.65 -9.72
CA SER A 198 1.78 18.56 -8.71
C SER A 198 0.47 18.06 -8.13
N ILE A 199 0.14 18.51 -6.92
CA ILE A 199 -1.18 18.30 -6.30
C ILE A 199 -1.93 19.63 -6.38
N THR A 200 -3.19 19.57 -6.81
CA THR A 200 -4.10 20.71 -6.85
C THR A 200 -5.32 20.45 -5.96
N ASP A 201 -5.76 21.47 -5.24
CA ASP A 201 -7.04 21.48 -4.49
C ASP A 201 -8.13 22.29 -5.21
N GLY A 202 -7.88 22.65 -6.48
CA GLY A 202 -8.73 23.51 -7.30
C GLY A 202 -8.48 25.00 -7.15
N LYS A 203 -7.75 25.45 -6.12
CA LYS A 203 -7.38 26.86 -5.90
C LYS A 203 -5.87 27.08 -5.85
N GLN A 204 -5.15 26.12 -5.30
CA GLN A 204 -3.71 26.14 -5.12
C GLN A 204 -3.10 24.90 -5.78
N THR A 205 -1.88 25.06 -6.26
CA THR A 205 -1.09 23.97 -6.85
C THR A 205 0.24 23.91 -6.12
N ARG A 206 0.61 22.71 -5.69
CA ARG A 206 1.86 22.42 -4.99
C ARG A 206 2.62 21.35 -5.76
N ASP A 207 3.84 21.64 -6.16
CA ASP A 207 4.69 20.68 -6.84
C ASP A 207 5.12 19.54 -5.89
N LEU A 208 5.23 18.34 -6.44
CA LEU A 208 5.80 17.20 -5.74
C LEU A 208 7.33 17.36 -5.67
N VAL A 209 7.85 17.22 -4.45
CA VAL A 209 9.28 17.22 -4.16
C VAL A 209 9.78 15.77 -4.07
N PRO A 210 10.87 15.39 -4.76
CA PRO A 210 11.45 14.05 -4.64
C PRO A 210 11.97 13.75 -3.24
N GLY A 211 11.96 12.47 -2.87
CA GLY A 211 12.50 12.00 -1.58
C GLY A 211 11.54 12.13 -0.41
N VAL A 212 10.36 12.73 -0.62
CA VAL A 212 9.32 12.87 0.40
C VAL A 212 7.98 12.40 -0.15
N PHE A 213 7.18 11.78 0.72
CA PHE A 213 5.81 11.42 0.41
C PHE A 213 4.89 12.62 0.62
N HIS A 214 3.99 12.90 -0.32
CA HIS A 214 3.01 13.98 -0.23
C HIS A 214 1.62 13.40 -0.03
N ARG A 215 0.88 13.92 0.95
CA ARG A 215 -0.50 13.51 1.17
C ARG A 215 -1.41 14.04 0.07
N LEU A 216 -2.22 13.15 -0.50
CA LEU A 216 -3.34 13.48 -1.38
C LEU A 216 -4.64 13.24 -0.62
N LYS A 217 -5.43 14.30 -0.42
CA LYS A 217 -6.70 14.24 0.31
C LYS A 217 -7.89 14.16 -0.63
N ASP A 218 -9.05 13.84 -0.06
CA ASP A 218 -10.33 13.94 -0.76
C ASP A 218 -10.56 15.36 -1.28
N GLY A 219 -11.05 15.44 -2.53
CA GLY A 219 -11.22 16.72 -3.25
C GLY A 219 -9.94 17.28 -3.88
N MET A 220 -8.78 16.66 -3.65
CA MET A 220 -7.54 17.01 -4.35
C MET A 220 -7.32 16.13 -5.59
N SER A 221 -6.55 16.65 -6.54
CA SER A 221 -6.13 15.93 -7.74
C SER A 221 -4.62 15.95 -7.89
N LEU A 222 -4.05 14.82 -8.31
CA LEU A 222 -2.68 14.68 -8.75
C LEU A 222 -2.61 14.97 -10.24
N ARG A 223 -1.86 16.01 -10.59
CA ARG A 223 -1.54 16.40 -11.95
C ARG A 223 -0.20 15.78 -12.36
N ILE A 224 -0.28 14.82 -13.28
CA ILE A 224 0.85 14.07 -13.83
C ILE A 224 1.20 14.66 -15.19
N ASN A 225 2.30 15.43 -15.26
CA ASN A 225 2.77 15.92 -16.55
C ASN A 225 3.35 14.75 -17.35
N THR A 226 2.66 14.37 -18.42
CA THR A 226 3.18 13.50 -19.49
C THR A 226 3.44 14.34 -20.74
N VAL A 227 4.09 13.79 -21.76
CA VAL A 227 4.52 14.54 -22.96
C VAL A 227 3.35 15.23 -23.68
N ASN A 228 2.13 14.70 -23.55
CA ASN A 228 0.81 15.28 -23.78
C ASN A 228 -0.19 14.11 -23.87
N PRO A 229 -1.40 14.17 -23.27
CA PRO A 229 -1.94 15.24 -22.42
C PRO A 229 -1.48 15.15 -20.95
N VAL A 230 -1.62 16.25 -20.22
CA VAL A 230 -1.48 16.25 -18.75
C VAL A 230 -2.62 15.43 -18.16
N LEU A 231 -2.27 14.45 -17.31
CA LEU A 231 -3.24 13.57 -16.67
C LEU A 231 -3.58 14.10 -15.28
N ASP A 232 -4.84 14.48 -15.08
CA ASP A 232 -5.36 14.90 -13.79
C ASP A 232 -6.16 13.73 -13.17
N VAL A 233 -5.69 13.21 -12.03
CA VAL A 233 -6.27 12.03 -11.36
C VAL A 233 -6.68 12.41 -9.94
N THR A 234 -7.92 12.11 -9.53
CA THR A 234 -8.37 12.41 -8.17
C THR A 234 -7.91 11.35 -7.17
N CYS A 235 -7.99 11.66 -5.87
CA CYS A 235 -7.79 10.68 -4.80
C CYS A 235 -8.67 9.43 -4.98
N GLU A 236 -9.95 9.64 -5.33
CA GLU A 236 -10.93 8.56 -5.52
C GLU A 236 -10.53 7.63 -6.68
N ASP A 237 -10.05 8.20 -7.79
CA ASP A 237 -9.62 7.45 -8.96
C ASP A 237 -8.43 6.53 -8.64
N ILE A 238 -7.45 7.03 -7.89
CA ILE A 238 -6.27 6.25 -7.48
C ILE A 238 -6.68 5.08 -6.59
N TRP A 239 -7.58 5.31 -5.63
CA TRP A 239 -8.17 4.25 -4.80
C TRP A 239 -8.90 3.19 -5.64
N HIS A 240 -9.64 3.64 -6.65
CA HIS A 240 -10.37 2.74 -7.53
C HIS A 240 -9.42 1.84 -8.34
N ILE A 241 -8.39 2.41 -8.96
CA ILE A 241 -7.38 1.68 -9.72
C ILE A 241 -6.65 0.66 -8.85
N TYR A 242 -6.20 1.07 -7.67
CA TYR A 242 -5.51 0.21 -6.72
C TYR A 242 -6.37 -0.98 -6.27
N ARG A 243 -7.66 -0.75 -5.94
CA ARG A 243 -8.58 -1.84 -5.54
C ARG A 243 -8.83 -2.83 -6.67
N GLN A 244 -8.94 -2.37 -7.92
CA GLN A 244 -9.08 -3.25 -9.07
C GLN A 244 -7.85 -4.14 -9.27
N GLN A 245 -6.64 -3.58 -9.14
CA GLN A 245 -5.39 -4.36 -9.21
C GLN A 245 -5.33 -5.43 -8.12
N ASN A 246 -5.55 -5.02 -6.87
CA ASN A 246 -5.47 -5.92 -5.72
C ASN A 246 -6.56 -6.99 -5.69
N SER A 247 -7.66 -6.81 -6.43
CA SER A 247 -8.67 -7.85 -6.58
C SER A 247 -8.20 -9.08 -7.39
N LYS A 248 -7.09 -8.96 -8.14
CA LYS A 248 -6.62 -9.97 -9.09
C LYS A 248 -5.38 -10.74 -8.66
N HIS A 249 -4.63 -10.26 -7.68
CA HIS A 249 -3.36 -10.86 -7.29
C HIS A 249 -3.46 -11.62 -5.97
N SER A 250 -3.04 -12.90 -6.00
CA SER A 250 -2.98 -13.70 -4.78
C SER A 250 -1.63 -13.64 -4.04
N ILE A 251 -1.60 -13.66 -2.69
CA ILE A 251 -0.35 -13.85 -1.91
C ILE A 251 0.34 -15.16 -2.30
N GLU A 252 -0.44 -16.21 -2.62
CA GLU A 252 0.13 -17.46 -3.14
C GLU A 252 0.85 -17.22 -4.48
N SER A 253 0.33 -16.35 -5.34
CA SER A 253 1.00 -15.94 -6.57
C SER A 253 2.33 -15.23 -6.25
N LEU A 254 2.36 -14.33 -5.27
CA LEU A 254 3.58 -13.60 -4.85
C LEU A 254 4.65 -14.49 -4.22
N LEU A 255 4.27 -15.38 -3.32
CA LEU A 255 5.19 -16.34 -2.71
C LEU A 255 5.77 -17.27 -3.77
N ASN A 256 4.95 -17.71 -4.73
CA ASN A 256 5.43 -18.47 -5.88
C ASN A 256 6.39 -17.65 -6.77
N LEU A 257 6.23 -16.33 -6.86
CA LEU A 257 7.18 -15.44 -7.57
C LEU A 257 8.52 -15.37 -6.85
N ASN A 258 8.53 -15.17 -5.53
CA ASN A 258 9.77 -15.09 -4.74
C ASN A 258 10.50 -16.45 -4.69
N ILE A 259 9.78 -17.58 -4.67
CA ILE A 259 10.37 -18.94 -4.73
C ILE A 259 10.93 -19.25 -6.14
N ARG A 260 10.38 -18.67 -7.21
CA ARG A 260 10.81 -18.91 -8.60
C ARG A 260 11.89 -17.94 -9.09
N LYS A 261 12.28 -16.91 -8.33
CA LYS A 261 13.42 -16.03 -8.63
C LYS A 261 14.78 -16.76 -8.72
N SER A 262 14.85 -18.06 -8.45
CA SER A 262 15.99 -18.92 -8.82
C SER A 262 16.05 -19.30 -10.31
N SER A 263 15.07 -18.90 -11.13
CA SER A 263 15.03 -19.11 -12.58
C SER A 263 14.59 -17.81 -13.27
N LYS A 264 15.37 -17.38 -14.27
CA LYS A 264 15.24 -16.12 -15.01
C LYS A 264 13.80 -15.86 -15.47
N TYR A 265 13.26 -14.73 -14.99
CA TYR A 265 12.02 -14.04 -15.37
C TYR A 265 10.69 -14.71 -14.99
N ILE A 266 9.86 -13.92 -14.31
CA ILE A 266 8.43 -14.16 -14.19
C ILE A 266 7.75 -12.82 -14.41
N GLU A 267 6.94 -12.73 -15.45
CA GLU A 267 6.09 -11.57 -15.68
C GLU A 267 4.95 -11.59 -14.66
N LEU A 268 4.89 -10.56 -13.82
CA LEU A 268 3.63 -10.10 -13.25
C LEU A 268 2.73 -9.67 -14.42
N GLU A 269 1.41 -9.80 -14.30
CA GLU A 269 0.50 -9.15 -15.26
C GLU A 269 0.77 -7.65 -15.17
N ASN A 270 1.48 -7.10 -16.16
CA ASN A 270 1.80 -5.68 -16.19
C ASN A 270 0.68 -5.00 -16.96
N TYR A 271 0.01 -4.06 -16.32
CA TYR A 271 -1.03 -3.28 -16.98
C TYR A 271 -0.39 -2.09 -17.69
N TYR A 272 -0.91 -1.78 -18.87
CA TYR A 272 -0.52 -0.61 -19.63
C TYR A 272 -1.55 0.49 -19.41
N ILE A 273 -1.06 1.70 -19.15
CA ILE A 273 -1.83 2.94 -19.06
C ILE A 273 -1.67 3.65 -20.41
N ASP A 274 -2.79 3.75 -21.13
CA ASP A 274 -2.95 4.60 -22.30
C ASP A 274 -3.81 5.82 -21.92
N ILE A 275 -3.38 7.00 -22.33
CA ILE A 275 -4.01 8.27 -21.99
C ILE A 275 -4.60 8.84 -23.29
N GLN A 276 -5.92 8.77 -23.42
CA GLN A 276 -6.63 9.25 -24.62
C GLN A 276 -7.61 10.37 -24.25
N GLY A 277 -7.34 11.60 -24.70
CA GLY A 277 -8.24 12.74 -24.48
C GLY A 277 -8.42 13.05 -22.98
N SER A 278 -9.66 12.94 -22.48
CA SER A 278 -9.99 13.06 -21.05
C SER A 278 -10.08 11.70 -20.32
N GLY A 279 -9.53 10.63 -20.93
CA GLY A 279 -9.67 9.26 -20.47
C GLY A 279 -8.35 8.58 -20.09
N VAL A 280 -8.42 7.63 -19.15
CA VAL A 280 -7.37 6.66 -18.83
C VAL A 280 -7.85 5.27 -19.26
N ILE A 281 -7.13 4.62 -20.14
CA ILE A 281 -7.38 3.23 -20.54
C ILE A 281 -6.32 2.36 -19.87
N ILE A 282 -6.77 1.33 -19.14
CA ILE A 282 -5.91 0.30 -18.57
C ILE A 282 -6.08 -0.97 -19.40
N SER A 283 -5.00 -1.52 -19.95
CA SER A 283 -5.01 -2.70 -20.81
C SER A 283 -4.06 -3.80 -20.32
N ALA A 284 -4.34 -5.06 -20.69
CA ALA A 284 -3.53 -6.23 -20.28
C ALA A 284 -2.22 -6.35 -21.07
N SER A 285 -2.20 -5.75 -22.26
CA SER A 285 -1.08 -5.69 -23.18
C SER A 285 -1.25 -4.48 -24.11
N GLN A 286 -0.14 -3.99 -24.67
CA GLN A 286 -0.04 -2.84 -25.60
C GLN A 286 -0.95 -2.92 -26.84
N SER A 287 -1.58 -4.07 -27.11
CA SER A 287 -2.45 -4.30 -28.27
C SER A 287 -3.76 -5.00 -27.93
N SER A 288 -4.07 -5.13 -26.62
CA SER A 288 -5.28 -5.82 -26.14
C SER A 288 -6.50 -4.92 -25.99
N ARG A 289 -7.66 -5.55 -25.81
CA ARG A 289 -8.89 -4.88 -25.36
C ARG A 289 -8.64 -4.23 -23.99
N SER A 290 -9.13 -3.00 -23.82
CA SER A 290 -9.15 -2.30 -22.53
C SER A 290 -9.75 -3.19 -21.44
N ILE A 291 -9.04 -3.36 -20.34
CA ILE A 291 -9.55 -4.00 -19.11
C ILE A 291 -10.50 -3.03 -18.41
N ALA A 292 -10.12 -1.76 -18.38
CA ALA A 292 -10.92 -0.68 -17.86
C ALA A 292 -10.69 0.55 -18.73
N HIS A 293 -11.76 1.25 -19.05
CA HIS A 293 -11.70 2.60 -19.57
C HIS A 293 -12.25 3.48 -18.46
N PHE A 294 -11.53 4.54 -18.14
CA PHE A 294 -12.00 5.61 -17.30
C PHE A 294 -12.12 6.77 -18.26
N ALA A 295 -13.31 7.33 -18.44
CA ALA A 295 -13.51 8.55 -19.22
C ALA A 295 -14.03 9.66 -18.30
N HIS A 296 -13.31 10.78 -18.21
CA HIS A 296 -13.76 11.92 -17.43
C HIS A 296 -14.71 12.77 -18.29
N ASN A 297 -15.96 12.89 -17.85
CA ASN A 297 -16.96 13.77 -18.45
C ASN A 297 -17.35 14.89 -17.46
N SER A 298 -18.24 15.80 -17.87
CA SER A 298 -18.68 16.95 -17.06
C SER A 298 -19.36 16.58 -15.73
N THR A 299 -19.67 15.31 -15.50
CA THR A 299 -20.31 14.78 -14.30
C THR A 299 -19.40 13.85 -13.47
N GLY A 300 -18.15 13.64 -13.91
CA GLY A 300 -17.18 12.75 -13.27
C GLY A 300 -16.68 11.64 -14.20
N TRP A 301 -15.98 10.64 -13.65
CA TRP A 301 -15.48 9.50 -14.41
C TRP A 301 -16.58 8.46 -14.66
N THR A 302 -16.66 7.96 -15.89
CA THR A 302 -17.52 6.82 -16.28
C THR A 302 -16.68 5.67 -16.83
N ILE A 303 -17.08 4.44 -16.52
CA ILE A 303 -16.51 3.20 -17.08
C ILE A 303 -17.12 2.91 -18.45
#